data_AF-A0A2V1D075-F1
#
_entry.id   AF-A0A2V1D075-F1
#
_cell.length_a   1.000
_cell.length_b   1.000
_cell.length_c   1.000
_cell.angle_alpha   90.00
_cell.angle_beta   90.00
_cell.angle_gamma   90.00
#
_symmetry.space_group_name_H-M   'P 1'
#
loop_
_entity.id
_entity.type
_entity.pdbx_description
1 polymer ?
#
loop_
_entity_poly.entity_id
_entity_poly.type
_entity_poly.pdbx_seq_one_letter_code
_entity_poly.pdbx_strand_id
1 'polypeptide(L)'
;MSDSAIADRKTKPVNFHQVILTHEPKKGLAPLQPGRKRRSKEKRLYVCKICPSWEETHLGNTITHVKVKHPVSSMSSGTRPYASTQRSISSIYTPITATDTLRGSFNRQAYREALIGLLTRRRVPLSAVEWEELEQLCLACNPAIKDELITARTT
;
A
#
# COMPACT_ATOMS: atom_id res chain seq x y z
N MET A 1 47.27 2.83 -11.27
CA MET A 1 45.94 2.18 -11.30
C MET A 1 45.13 2.80 -10.18
N SER A 2 44.49 3.94 -10.42
CA SER A 2 43.85 4.73 -9.35
C SER A 2 42.66 5.49 -9.91
N ASP A 3 41.51 4.84 -10.09
CA ASP A 3 40.27 5.55 -10.47
C ASP A 3 39.00 4.73 -10.12
N SER A 4 38.67 4.60 -8.83
CA SER A 4 37.38 4.02 -8.44
C SER A 4 36.71 4.67 -7.21
N ALA A 5 37.23 5.80 -6.70
CA ALA A 5 36.77 6.35 -5.42
C ALA A 5 35.79 7.54 -5.50
N ILE A 6 35.25 7.90 -6.69
CA ILE A 6 34.51 9.17 -6.85
C ILE A 6 32.99 8.97 -7.07
N ALA A 7 32.52 7.77 -7.44
CA ALA A 7 31.13 7.57 -7.84
C ALA A 7 30.11 7.48 -6.68
N ASP A 8 30.52 7.13 -5.45
CA ASP A 8 29.58 6.83 -4.35
C ASP A 8 29.13 8.05 -3.50
N ARG A 9 29.56 9.26 -3.89
CA ARG A 9 29.30 10.49 -3.10
C ARG A 9 27.89 11.09 -3.25
N LYS A 10 27.04 10.55 -4.12
CA LYS A 10 25.71 11.13 -4.41
C LYS A 10 24.52 10.24 -4.07
N THR A 11 24.73 9.02 -3.62
CA THR A 11 23.64 8.13 -3.20
C THR A 11 23.09 8.57 -1.84
N LYS A 12 21.81 8.92 -1.79
CA LYS A 12 21.12 9.27 -0.54
C LYS A 12 21.03 8.01 0.34
N PRO A 13 21.35 8.09 1.64
CA PRO A 13 21.16 6.97 2.55
C PRO A 13 19.66 6.67 2.73
N VAL A 14 19.32 5.43 3.11
CA VAL A 14 17.93 4.96 3.19
C VAL A 14 17.08 5.81 4.15
N ASN A 15 17.68 6.30 5.24
CA ASN A 15 17.03 7.17 6.22
C ASN A 15 17.03 8.66 5.86
N PHE A 16 17.52 9.07 4.68
CA PHE A 16 17.67 10.48 4.31
C PHE A 16 16.37 11.27 4.48
N HIS A 17 15.25 10.77 3.96
CA HIS A 17 13.95 11.44 4.04
C HIS A 17 13.33 11.42 5.46
N GLN A 18 13.78 10.52 6.33
CA GLN A 18 13.35 10.48 7.72
C GLN A 18 14.05 11.59 8.54
N VAL A 19 15.34 11.80 8.27
CA VAL A 19 16.21 12.73 8.99
C VAL A 19 16.13 14.16 8.45
N ILE A 20 15.99 14.34 7.14
CA ILE A 20 16.08 15.65 6.47
C ILE A 20 14.71 16.16 6.04
N LEU A 21 14.40 17.40 6.42
CA LEU A 21 13.35 18.22 5.80
C LEU A 21 13.93 19.00 4.63
N THR A 22 13.24 18.98 3.49
CA THR A 22 13.60 19.82 2.34
C THR A 22 12.58 20.94 2.22
N HIS A 23 13.02 22.17 2.44
CA HIS A 23 12.25 23.36 2.11
C HIS A 23 12.55 23.72 0.65
N GLU A 24 11.55 23.57 -0.20
CA GLU A 24 11.59 24.16 -1.53
C GLU A 24 11.52 25.68 -1.35
N PRO A 25 12.32 26.43 -2.13
CA PRO A 25 12.22 27.87 -2.09
C PRO A 25 10.80 28.32 -2.46
N LYS A 26 10.28 29.30 -1.73
CA LYS A 26 9.00 29.91 -2.05
C LYS A 26 9.19 30.69 -3.35
N LYS A 27 8.53 30.25 -4.42
CA LYS A 27 8.33 31.05 -5.63
C LYS A 27 7.58 32.33 -5.25
N GLY A 28 8.32 33.38 -4.92
CA GLY A 28 7.80 34.73 -4.78
C GLY A 28 7.70 35.36 -6.16
N LEU A 29 6.48 35.73 -6.56
CA LEU A 29 6.24 36.74 -7.59
C LEU A 29 7.14 37.95 -7.35
N ALA A 30 8.03 38.26 -8.29
CA ALA A 30 8.62 39.59 -8.40
C ALA A 30 8.35 40.07 -9.84
N PRO A 31 7.77 41.28 -10.04
CA PRO A 31 7.62 41.87 -11.35
C PRO A 31 8.98 42.01 -12.02
N LEU A 32 9.05 41.56 -13.28
CA LEU A 32 10.27 41.58 -14.09
C LEU A 32 10.71 43.03 -14.34
N GLN A 33 11.81 43.46 -13.71
CA GLN A 33 12.59 44.61 -14.17
C GLN A 33 13.48 44.17 -15.36
N PRO A 34 13.46 44.87 -16.50
CA PRO A 34 14.27 44.50 -17.65
C PRO A 34 15.71 44.98 -17.43
N GLY A 35 16.66 44.03 -17.45
CA GLY A 35 18.09 44.36 -17.62
C GLY A 35 19.01 44.00 -16.45
N ARG A 36 19.14 42.70 -16.14
CA ARG A 36 20.43 42.03 -15.84
C ARG A 36 20.19 40.55 -15.62
N LYS A 37 20.76 39.72 -16.50
CA LYS A 37 20.71 38.25 -16.41
C LYS A 37 21.58 37.76 -15.24
N ARG A 38 20.97 37.50 -14.08
CA ARG A 38 21.39 36.44 -13.16
C ARG A 38 20.14 35.77 -12.61
N ARG A 39 19.77 34.62 -13.16
CA ARG A 39 18.82 33.72 -12.48
C ARG A 39 19.48 33.34 -11.15
N SER A 40 19.09 33.95 -10.04
CA SER A 40 19.42 33.41 -8.72
C SER A 40 18.78 32.03 -8.69
N LYS A 41 19.61 30.99 -8.77
CA LYS A 41 19.16 29.61 -8.75
C LYS A 41 18.46 29.43 -7.41
N GLU A 42 17.14 29.30 -7.42
CA GLU A 42 16.32 28.95 -6.26
C GLU A 42 16.98 27.77 -5.54
N LYS A 43 17.66 28.02 -4.41
CA LYS A 43 18.40 26.98 -3.70
C LYS A 43 17.45 26.32 -2.70
N ARG A 44 17.36 24.99 -2.76
CA ARG A 44 16.68 24.17 -1.76
C ARG A 44 17.42 24.27 -0.43
N LEU A 45 16.69 24.39 0.66
CA LEU A 45 17.24 24.36 2.02
C LEU A 45 16.94 23.00 2.64
N TYR A 46 17.98 22.30 3.11
CA TYR A 46 17.89 21.02 3.81
C TYR A 46 18.10 21.27 5.30
N VAL A 47 17.14 20.87 6.12
CA VAL A 47 17.19 21.02 7.58
C VAL A 47 17.20 19.64 8.22
N CYS A 48 18.12 19.40 9.16
CA CYS A 48 18.12 18.16 9.93
C CYS A 48 17.10 18.26 11.07
N LYS A 49 16.21 17.27 11.20
CA LYS A 49 15.21 17.21 12.28
C LYS A 49 15.81 16.83 13.64
N ILE A 50 16.99 16.23 13.65
CA ILE A 50 17.60 15.59 14.82
C ILE A 50 18.69 16.48 15.43
N CYS A 51 19.50 17.14 14.60
CA CYS A 51 20.52 18.06 15.06
C CYS A 51 19.96 19.46 15.30
N PRO A 52 20.23 20.08 16.47
CA PRO A 52 19.83 21.46 16.71
C PRO A 52 20.57 22.40 15.76
N SER A 53 19.82 23.28 15.07
CA SER A 53 20.34 24.35 14.22
C SER A 53 21.19 23.93 13.01
N TRP A 54 21.06 22.68 12.54
CA TRP A 54 21.77 22.24 11.33
C TRP A 54 20.93 22.45 10.07
N GLU A 55 21.41 23.31 9.19
CA GLU A 55 20.83 23.59 7.88
C GLU A 55 21.92 23.71 6.80
N GLU A 56 21.59 23.33 5.57
CA GLU A 56 22.53 23.32 4.46
C GLU A 56 21.79 23.44 3.13
N THR A 57 22.38 24.10 2.14
CA THR A 57 21.80 24.24 0.81
C THR A 57 22.37 23.26 -0.21
N HIS A 58 23.52 22.65 0.11
CA HIS A 58 24.20 21.68 -0.73
C HIS A 58 23.85 20.24 -0.39
N LEU A 59 23.14 19.55 -1.30
CA LEU A 59 22.73 18.16 -1.13
C LEU A 59 23.89 17.20 -0.76
N GLY A 60 25.08 17.39 -1.33
CA GLY A 60 26.24 16.55 -1.02
C GLY A 60 26.70 16.65 0.44
N ASN A 61 26.66 17.85 1.00
CA ASN A 61 26.97 18.11 2.41
C ASN A 61 25.89 17.50 3.30
N THR A 62 24.62 17.61 2.89
CA THR A 62 23.49 16.95 3.56
C THR A 62 23.63 15.43 3.58
N ILE A 63 23.99 14.80 2.46
CA ILE A 63 24.22 13.35 2.40
C ILE A 63 25.36 12.96 3.35
N THR A 64 26.46 13.72 3.34
CA THR A 64 27.61 13.48 4.23
C THR A 64 27.19 13.62 5.70
N HIS A 65 26.42 14.66 6.03
CA HIS A 65 25.88 14.86 7.38
C HIS A 65 25.04 13.67 7.83
N VAL A 66 24.08 13.21 7.02
CA VAL A 66 23.24 12.05 7.38
C VAL A 66 24.08 10.78 7.55
N LYS A 67 25.03 10.51 6.64
CA LYS A 67 25.91 9.34 6.73
C LYS A 67 26.75 9.34 8.02
N VAL A 68 27.24 10.50 8.45
CA VAL A 68 28.17 10.62 9.60
C VAL A 68 27.45 10.77 10.94
N LYS A 69 26.41 11.61 11.00
CA LYS A 69 25.72 11.96 12.26
C LYS A 69 24.48 11.10 12.52
N HIS A 70 23.92 10.49 11.47
CA HIS A 70 22.74 9.64 11.55
C HIS A 70 22.94 8.33 10.78
N PRO A 71 24.02 7.56 11.07
CA PRO A 71 24.19 6.26 10.45
C PRO A 71 23.00 5.38 10.84
N VAL A 72 22.37 4.77 9.84
CA VAL A 72 21.47 3.65 10.11
C VAL A 72 22.38 2.54 10.62
N SER A 73 22.23 2.16 11.90
CA SER A 73 22.84 0.94 12.39
C SER A 73 22.40 -0.19 11.46
N SER A 74 23.28 -0.64 10.58
CA SER A 74 23.11 -1.94 9.91
C SER A 74 22.95 -2.93 11.03
N MET A 75 21.78 -3.56 11.11
CA MET A 75 21.47 -4.49 12.18
C MET A 75 22.53 -5.60 12.21
N SER A 76 23.38 -5.56 13.23
CA SER A 76 23.99 -6.76 13.79
C SER A 76 23.34 -7.00 15.15
N SER A 77 22.86 -8.23 15.29
CA SER A 77 22.19 -8.87 16.42
C SER A 77 22.42 -8.22 17.79
N GLY A 78 21.32 -7.93 18.51
CA GLY A 78 21.40 -7.42 19.88
C GLY A 78 20.04 -7.13 20.49
N THR A 79 19.44 -8.16 21.04
CA THR A 79 18.29 -8.24 21.95
C THR A 79 17.87 -6.90 22.58
N ARG A 80 16.74 -6.34 22.13
CA ARG A 80 15.92 -5.41 22.93
C ARG A 80 14.48 -5.89 22.87
N PRO A 81 13.82 -6.18 24.00
CA PRO A 81 12.40 -6.48 24.03
C PRO A 81 11.65 -5.15 23.95
N TYR A 82 11.69 -4.50 22.79
CA TYR A 82 10.58 -3.63 22.46
C TYR A 82 9.46 -4.59 22.07
N ALA A 83 8.39 -4.60 22.86
CA ALA A 83 7.15 -5.30 22.52
C ALA A 83 6.65 -4.72 21.20
N SER A 84 7.17 -5.27 20.10
CA SER A 84 6.73 -4.97 18.76
C SER A 84 5.40 -5.69 18.63
N THR A 85 4.32 -4.97 18.88
CA THR A 85 2.97 -5.36 18.45
C THR A 85 2.85 -5.36 16.92
N GLN A 86 3.96 -5.34 16.17
CA GLN A 86 3.93 -5.62 14.76
C GLN A 86 3.70 -7.11 14.58
N ARG A 87 2.42 -7.47 14.38
CA ARG A 87 2.06 -8.72 13.73
C ARG A 87 2.98 -8.88 12.53
N SER A 88 3.64 -10.04 12.43
CA SER A 88 4.40 -10.41 11.24
C SER A 88 3.59 -10.05 9.99
N ILE A 89 4.23 -9.56 8.92
CA ILE A 89 3.52 -9.29 7.65
C ILE A 89 2.81 -10.58 7.18
N SER A 90 3.37 -11.76 7.47
CA SER A 90 2.69 -13.05 7.23
C SER A 90 1.46 -13.31 8.12
N SER A 91 1.34 -12.64 9.27
CA SER A 91 0.14 -12.63 10.11
C SER A 91 -0.88 -11.55 9.71
N ILE A 92 -0.46 -10.54 8.93
CA ILE A 92 -1.35 -9.53 8.32
C ILE A 92 -1.92 -10.09 7.00
N TYR A 93 -1.09 -10.79 6.24
CA TYR A 93 -1.50 -11.66 5.15
C TYR A 93 -1.91 -13.02 5.72
N THR A 94 -2.98 -13.07 6.52
CA THR A 94 -3.83 -14.25 6.41
C THR A 94 -4.27 -14.27 4.95
N PRO A 95 -3.89 -15.28 4.13
CA PRO A 95 -4.62 -15.47 2.89
C PRO A 95 -6.04 -15.65 3.35
N ILE A 96 -6.88 -14.63 3.16
CA ILE A 96 -8.31 -14.85 3.24
C ILE A 96 -8.47 -15.92 2.17
N THR A 97 -8.72 -17.14 2.64
CA THR A 97 -8.92 -18.25 1.73
C THR A 97 -9.96 -17.72 0.76
N ALA A 98 -9.67 -17.75 -0.55
CA ALA A 98 -10.54 -17.07 -1.52
C ALA A 98 -12.01 -17.46 -1.29
N THR A 99 -12.24 -18.66 -0.77
CA THR A 99 -13.50 -19.18 -0.23
C THR A 99 -14.21 -18.27 0.79
N ASP A 100 -13.55 -17.74 1.83
CA ASP A 100 -14.22 -16.90 2.85
C ASP A 100 -14.65 -15.54 2.28
N THR A 101 -13.82 -14.92 1.43
CA THR A 101 -14.19 -13.68 0.73
C THR A 101 -15.31 -13.93 -0.27
N LEU A 102 -15.22 -15.01 -1.06
CA LEU A 102 -16.23 -15.38 -2.04
C LEU A 102 -17.56 -15.68 -1.37
N ARG A 103 -17.55 -16.38 -0.23
CA ARG A 103 -18.74 -16.66 0.57
C ARG A 103 -19.33 -15.38 1.15
N GLY A 104 -18.51 -14.47 1.66
CA GLY A 104 -18.95 -13.15 2.14
C GLY A 104 -19.56 -12.25 1.07
N SER A 105 -19.19 -12.44 -0.21
CA SER A 105 -19.74 -11.67 -1.33
C SER A 105 -21.13 -12.15 -1.79
N PHE A 106 -21.58 -13.31 -1.34
CA PHE A 106 -22.86 -13.87 -1.75
C PHE A 106 -24.04 -13.19 -1.03
N ASN A 107 -24.91 -12.55 -1.81
CA ASN A 107 -26.14 -11.96 -1.26
C ASN A 107 -27.28 -12.99 -1.23
N ARG A 108 -27.41 -13.67 -0.09
CA ARG A 108 -28.41 -14.71 0.12
C ARG A 108 -29.85 -14.22 -0.01
N GLN A 109 -30.13 -12.98 0.36
CA GLN A 109 -31.47 -12.40 0.27
C GLN A 109 -31.86 -12.17 -1.20
N ALA A 110 -30.97 -11.54 -1.98
CA ALA A 110 -31.18 -11.31 -3.40
C ALA A 110 -31.35 -12.64 -4.17
N TYR A 111 -30.58 -13.68 -3.83
CA TYR A 111 -30.73 -15.02 -4.39
C TYR A 111 -32.14 -15.59 -4.15
N ARG A 112 -32.65 -15.52 -2.92
CA ARG A 112 -34.00 -16.01 -2.58
C ARG A 112 -35.10 -15.27 -3.33
N GLU A 113 -35.01 -13.95 -3.41
CA GLU A 113 -35.98 -13.12 -4.13
C GLU A 113 -35.98 -13.41 -5.63
N ALA A 114 -34.80 -13.60 -6.22
CA ALA A 114 -34.65 -13.99 -7.62
C ALA A 114 -35.26 -15.38 -7.88
N LEU A 115 -34.99 -16.35 -6.99
CA LEU A 115 -35.54 -17.71 -7.09
C LEU A 115 -37.05 -17.72 -6.95
N ILE A 116 -37.61 -17.00 -5.96
CA ILE A 116 -39.07 -16.82 -5.83
C ILE A 116 -39.63 -16.16 -7.08
N GLY A 117 -38.95 -15.17 -7.65
CA GLY A 117 -39.33 -14.53 -8.90
C GLY A 117 -39.38 -15.51 -10.09
N LEU A 118 -38.41 -16.43 -10.19
CA LEU A 118 -38.41 -17.49 -11.20
C LEU A 118 -39.60 -18.44 -11.03
N LEU A 119 -39.85 -18.91 -9.81
CA LEU A 119 -40.96 -19.81 -9.51
C LEU A 119 -42.32 -19.16 -9.79
N THR A 120 -42.51 -17.93 -9.32
CA THR A 120 -43.83 -17.26 -9.34
C THR A 120 -44.13 -16.53 -10.66
N ARG A 121 -43.13 -15.91 -11.30
CA ARG A 121 -43.35 -15.06 -12.48
C ARG A 121 -42.95 -15.74 -13.78
N ARG A 122 -41.97 -16.63 -13.74
CA ARG A 122 -41.46 -17.36 -14.92
C ARG A 122 -41.96 -18.79 -14.99
N ARG A 123 -42.83 -19.20 -14.05
CA ARG A 123 -43.46 -20.53 -13.98
C ARG A 123 -42.44 -21.67 -13.97
N VAL A 124 -41.28 -21.43 -13.36
CA VAL A 124 -40.31 -22.49 -13.09
C VAL A 124 -40.90 -23.42 -12.01
N PRO A 125 -40.86 -24.75 -12.16
CA PRO A 125 -41.41 -25.66 -11.17
C PRO A 125 -40.61 -25.60 -9.87
N LEU A 126 -41.26 -25.89 -8.74
CA LEU A 126 -40.58 -25.97 -7.43
C LEU A 126 -39.45 -27.01 -7.43
N SER A 127 -39.58 -28.08 -8.22
CA SER A 127 -38.52 -29.09 -8.41
C SER A 127 -37.25 -28.54 -9.08
N ALA A 128 -37.26 -27.31 -9.61
CA ALA A 128 -36.07 -26.73 -10.22
C ALA A 128 -34.92 -26.51 -9.24
N VAL A 129 -35.22 -26.43 -7.93
CA VAL A 129 -34.19 -26.39 -6.89
C VAL A 129 -33.43 -27.71 -6.73
N GLU A 130 -33.93 -28.79 -7.35
CA GLU A 130 -33.29 -30.10 -7.40
C GLU A 130 -32.54 -30.33 -8.71
N TRP A 131 -32.67 -29.43 -9.68
CA TRP A 131 -32.01 -29.56 -10.98
C TRP A 131 -30.52 -29.29 -10.85
N GLU A 132 -29.71 -30.25 -11.32
CA GLU A 132 -28.26 -30.11 -11.32
C GLU A 132 -27.82 -28.89 -12.13
N GLU A 133 -28.52 -28.57 -13.22
CA GLU A 133 -28.23 -27.42 -14.07
C GLU A 133 -28.35 -26.09 -13.31
N LEU A 134 -29.34 -25.96 -12.41
CA LEU A 134 -29.51 -24.76 -11.61
C LEU A 134 -28.43 -24.66 -10.53
N GLU A 135 -28.07 -25.78 -9.90
CA GLU A 135 -26.94 -25.86 -8.96
C GLU A 135 -25.64 -25.45 -9.66
N GLN A 136 -25.31 -26.07 -10.79
CA GLN A 136 -24.09 -25.79 -11.56
C GLN A 136 -24.03 -24.34 -12.04
N LEU A 137 -25.15 -23.76 -12.46
CA LEU A 137 -25.21 -22.34 -12.83
C LEU A 137 -24.86 -21.43 -11.65
N CYS A 138 -25.42 -21.71 -10.46
CA CYS A 138 -25.09 -20.95 -9.25
C CYS A 138 -23.63 -21.13 -8.84
N LEU A 139 -23.09 -22.34 -8.91
CA LEU A 139 -21.69 -22.64 -8.59
C LEU A 139 -20.69 -22.05 -9.58
N ALA A 140 -21.07 -21.93 -10.86
CA ALA A 140 -20.25 -21.25 -11.87
C ALA A 140 -20.08 -19.76 -11.57
N CYS A 141 -21.10 -19.12 -10.98
CA CYS A 141 -21.03 -17.73 -10.52
C CYS A 141 -20.22 -17.59 -9.23
N ASN A 142 -20.36 -18.55 -8.30
CA ASN A 142 -19.61 -18.56 -7.05
C ASN A 142 -19.42 -20.01 -6.56
N PRO A 143 -18.20 -20.56 -6.54
CA PRO A 143 -17.99 -21.95 -6.13
C PRO A 143 -18.10 -22.17 -4.61
N ALA A 144 -18.09 -21.10 -3.81
CA ALA A 144 -18.00 -21.19 -2.34
C ALA A 144 -19.37 -21.21 -1.63
N ILE A 145 -20.50 -21.28 -2.37
CA ILE A 145 -21.86 -21.13 -1.81
C ILE A 145 -22.67 -22.43 -1.81
N LYS A 146 -22.05 -23.58 -2.09
CA LYS A 146 -22.75 -24.86 -2.24
C LYS A 146 -23.66 -25.19 -1.05
N ASP A 147 -23.19 -24.88 0.16
CA ASP A 147 -23.90 -25.06 1.43
C ASP A 147 -25.02 -24.04 1.67
N GLU A 148 -25.01 -22.91 0.96
CA GLU A 148 -26.01 -21.84 1.11
C GLU A 148 -27.17 -21.94 0.11
N LEU A 149 -27.00 -22.72 -0.96
CA LEU A 149 -28.04 -22.96 -1.97
C LEU A 149 -29.26 -23.66 -1.37
N ILE A 150 -30.44 -23.33 -1.89
CA ILE A 150 -31.65 -24.06 -1.55
C ILE A 150 -31.62 -25.34 -2.36
N THR A 151 -31.38 -26.46 -1.70
CA THR A 151 -31.51 -27.81 -2.24
C THR A 151 -32.65 -28.53 -1.53
N ALA A 152 -33.25 -29.53 -2.19
CA ALA A 152 -34.17 -30.40 -1.51
C ALA A 152 -33.43 -31.15 -0.40
N ARG A 153 -33.86 -30.94 0.84
CA ARG A 153 -33.32 -31.63 1.99
C ARG A 153 -33.80 -33.08 1.89
N THR A 154 -32.90 -34.01 1.57
CA THR A 154 -33.16 -35.44 1.74
C THR A 154 -33.39 -35.66 3.23
N THR A 155 -34.64 -35.86 3.63
CA THR A 155 -35.02 -36.36 4.95
C THR A 155 -34.69 -37.84 5.06
#